data_AF-A0A2D6FLS4-F1
#
_entry.id   AF-A0A2D6FLS4-F1
#
_cell.length_a   1.000
_cell.length_b   1.000
_cell.length_c   1.000
_cell.angle_alpha   90.00
_cell.angle_beta   90.00
_cell.angle_gamma   90.00
#
_symmetry.space_group_name_H-M   'P 1'
#
loop_
_entity.id
_entity.type
_entity.pdbx_description
1 polymer ?
#
loop_
_entity_poly.entity_id
_entity_poly.type
_entity_poly.pdbx_seq_one_letter_code
_entity_poly.pdbx_strand_id
1 'polypeptide(L)' 'MKFLQELAEEGFAVTIIMHFNAGFKVGFGHKDAGHIGKQIFKTAEEVEQWLMLAAVIAKPKSKFADKYRNKLPNIEDKN' A
#
# COMPACT_ATOMS: atom_id res chain seq x y z
N MET A 1 0.97 -4.78 -12.97
CA MET A 1 -0.19 -3.87 -13.13
C MET A 1 -1.44 -4.27 -12.36
N LYS A 2 -1.76 -5.57 -12.18
CA LYS A 2 -3.01 -6.02 -11.52
C LYS A 2 -3.22 -5.50 -10.08
N PHE A 3 -2.16 -5.38 -9.28
CA PHE A 3 -2.23 -4.95 -7.87
C PHE A 3 -2.86 -3.56 -7.66
N LEU A 4 -2.35 -2.54 -8.37
CA LEU A 4 -2.86 -1.16 -8.23
C LEU A 4 -4.30 -1.02 -8.73
N GLN A 5 -4.69 -1.83 -9.71
CA GLN A 5 -6.07 -1.89 -10.18
C GLN A 5 -7.00 -2.48 -9.11
N GLU A 6 -6.60 -3.58 -8.45
CA GLU A 6 -7.38 -4.18 -7.36
C GLU A 6 -7.53 -3.22 -6.17
N LEU A 7 -6.51 -2.41 -5.87
CA LEU A 7 -6.63 -1.31 -4.89
C LEU A 7 -7.67 -0.25 -5.29
N ALA A 8 -7.68 0.14 -6.57
CA ALA A 8 -8.63 1.12 -7.07
C ALA A 8 -10.08 0.59 -7.02
N GLU A 9 -10.30 -0.70 -7.32
CA GLU A 9 -11.61 -1.36 -7.23
C GLU A 9 -12.16 -1.37 -5.79
N GLU A 10 -11.30 -1.44 -4.78
CA GLU A 10 -11.66 -1.33 -3.35
C GLU A 10 -11.92 0.13 -2.90
N GLY A 11 -11.63 1.10 -3.76
CA GLY A 11 -11.82 2.53 -3.51
C GLY A 11 -10.59 3.26 -2.94
N PHE A 12 -9.40 2.67 -3.08
CA PHE A 12 -8.14 3.33 -2.74
C PHE A 12 -7.62 4.20 -3.89
N ALA A 13 -7.00 5.32 -3.55
CA ALA A 13 -6.28 6.18 -4.45
C ALA A 13 -4.78 6.16 -4.08
N VAL A 14 -3.94 5.92 -5.08
CA VAL A 14 -2.48 5.87 -4.94
C VAL A 14 -1.87 6.95 -5.82
N THR A 15 -0.95 7.73 -5.27
CA THR A 15 -0.09 8.65 -6.05
C THR A 15 1.36 8.21 -5.88
N ILE A 16 2.06 7.95 -6.98
CA ILE A 16 3.48 7.57 -6.97
C ILE A 16 4.25 8.56 -7.82
N ILE A 17 5.25 9.22 -7.24
CA ILE A 17 6.19 10.09 -7.94
C ILE A 17 7.59 9.48 -7.78
N MET A 18 8.19 9.08 -8.89
CA MET A 18 9.56 8.55 -8.91
C MET A 18 10.55 9.71 -9.05
N HIS A 19 11.51 9.78 -8.13
CA HIS A 19 12.68 10.65 -8.21
C HIS A 19 13.92 9.77 -8.36
N PHE A 20 14.63 9.90 -9.48
CA PHE A 20 15.81 9.08 -9.80
C PHE A 20 16.90 9.08 -8.72
N ASN A 21 17.00 10.13 -7.89
CA ASN A 21 18.00 10.24 -6.81
C ASN A 21 17.43 10.07 -5.39
N ALA A 22 16.10 9.99 -5.22
CA ALA A 22 15.46 9.99 -3.90
C ALA A 22 14.48 8.83 -3.69
N GLY A 23 14.30 7.96 -4.69
CA GLY A 23 13.37 6.85 -4.67
C GLY A 23 11.94 7.25 -5.04
N PHE A 24 10.96 6.68 -4.35
CA PHE A 24 9.54 6.77 -4.65
C PHE A 24 8.81 7.54 -3.56
N LYS A 25 8.31 8.72 -3.91
CA LYS A 25 7.40 9.47 -3.05
C LYS A 25 5.98 8.99 -3.31
N VAL A 26 5.39 8.33 -2.31
CA VAL A 26 4.09 7.69 -2.43
C VAL A 26 3.10 8.37 -1.50
N GLY A 27 1.92 8.70 -2.02
CA GLY A 27 0.74 9.09 -1.26
C GLY A 27 -0.35 8.04 -1.40
N PHE A 28 -1.07 7.78 -0.32
CA PHE A 28 -2.14 6.78 -0.29
C PHE A 28 -3.35 7.29 0.49
N GLY A 29 -4.53 6.99 -0.03
CA GLY A 29 -5.79 7.38 0.58
C GLY A 29 -6.92 6.44 0.19
N HIS A 30 -8.04 6.57 0.88
CA HIS A 30 -9.23 5.77 0.64
C HIS A 30 -10.47 6.64 0.73
N LYS A 31 -11.43 6.43 -0.17
CA LYS A 31 -12.65 7.27 -0.25
C LYS A 31 -13.40 7.41 1.08
N ASP A 32 -13.42 6.36 1.91
CA ASP A 32 -14.15 6.34 3.18
C ASP A 32 -13.28 6.74 4.39
N ALA A 33 -11.94 6.71 4.26
CA ALA A 33 -11.00 6.95 5.37
C ALA A 33 -10.15 8.23 5.21
N GLY A 34 -10.29 8.94 4.08
CA GLY A 34 -9.50 10.11 3.78
C GLY A 34 -8.04 9.78 3.41
N HIS A 35 -7.12 10.70 3.72
CA HIS A 35 -5.70 10.51 3.49
C HIS A 35 -5.13 9.53 4.51
N ILE A 36 -4.59 8.41 4.04
CA ILE A 36 -4.01 7.36 4.90
C ILE A 36 -2.56 7.71 5.26
N GLY A 37 -1.78 8.18 4.29
CA GLY A 37 -0.41 8.58 4.57
C GLY A 37 0.42 8.89 3.34
N LYS A 38 1.64 9.35 3.60
CA LYS A 38 2.64 9.67 2.59
C LYS A 38 4.03 9.28 3.10
N GLN A 39 4.79 8.59 2.26
CA GLN A 39 6.10 8.09 2.62
C GLN A 39 7.04 8.06 1.41
N ILE A 40 8.34 8.06 1.67
CA ILE A 40 9.38 7.90 0.66
C ILE A 40 9.98 6.51 0.81
N PHE A 41 10.06 5.77 -0.28
CA PHE A 41 10.61 4.43 -0.36
C PHE A 41 11.81 4.41 -1.29
N LYS A 42 12.79 3.54 -1.05
CA LYS A 42 13.97 3.42 -1.92
C LYS A 42 13.69 2.50 -3.09
N THR A 43 12.85 1.49 -2.90
CA THR A 43 12.55 0.49 -3.93
C THR A 43 11.06 0.40 -4.23
N ALA A 44 10.72 -0.10 -5.42
CA ALA A 44 9.33 -0.36 -5.78
C ALA A 44 8.70 -1.50 -4.95
N GLU A 45 9.52 -2.44 -4.47
CA GLU A 45 9.06 -3.54 -3.62
C GLU A 45 8.59 -3.02 -2.25
N GLU A 46 9.34 -2.09 -1.64
CA GLU A 46 8.93 -1.44 -0.39
C GLU A 46 7.61 -0.67 -0.56
N VAL A 47 7.42 -0.01 -1.71
CA VAL A 47 6.14 0.65 -2.05
C VAL A 47 5.00 -0.36 -2.08
N GLU A 48 5.18 -1.48 -2.79
CA GLU A 48 4.15 -2.50 -2.92
C GLU A 48 3.78 -3.11 -1.57
N GLN A 49 4.77 -3.46 -0.74
CA GLN A 49 4.55 -3.99 0.61
C GLN A 49 3.81 -3.00 1.51
N TRP A 50 4.21 -1.71 1.50
CA TRP A 50 3.55 -0.70 2.31
C TRP A 50 2.10 -0.45 1.88
N LEU A 51 1.84 -0.35 0.57
CA LEU A 51 0.48 -0.19 0.05
C LEU A 51 -0.40 -1.39 0.40
N MET A 52 0.16 -2.60 0.32
CA MET A 52 -0.53 -3.83 0.70
C MET A 52 -0.91 -3.80 2.18
N LEU A 53 0.05 -3.51 3.06
CA LEU A 53 -0.17 -3.44 4.50
C LEU A 53 -1.23 -2.39 4.85
N ALA A 54 -1.09 -1.17 4.30
CA ALA A 54 -2.01 -0.08 4.55
C ALA A 54 -3.45 -0.42 4.09
N ALA A 55 -3.61 -1.08 2.95
CA ALA A 55 -4.91 -1.51 2.46
C ALA A 55 -5.54 -2.62 3.31
N VAL A 56 -4.75 -3.62 3.75
CA VAL A 56 -5.23 -4.68 4.65
C VAL A 56 -5.70 -4.09 5.99
N ILE A 57 -4.96 -3.12 6.54
CA ILE A 57 -5.34 -2.46 7.79
C ILE A 57 -6.60 -1.60 7.60
N ALA A 58 -6.68 -0.83 6.51
CA ALA A 58 -7.81 0.05 6.25
C ALA A 58 -9.11 -0.72 5.92
N LYS A 59 -9.01 -1.89 5.26
CA LYS A 59 -10.16 -2.76 4.94
C LYS A 59 -9.87 -4.24 5.23
N PRO A 60 -9.86 -4.66 6.51
CA PRO A 60 -9.42 -6.00 6.92
C PRO A 60 -10.37 -7.14 6.54
N LYS A 61 -11.58 -6.81 6.07
CA LYS A 61 -12.62 -7.77 5.62
C LYS A 61 -12.88 -7.69 4.10
N SER A 62 -12.01 -7.01 3.35
CA SER A 62 -12.12 -6.91 1.89
C SER A 62 -11.58 -8.17 1.20
N LYS A 63 -12.03 -8.42 -0.04
CA LYS A 63 -11.49 -9.51 -0.88
C LYS A 63 -10.00 -9.29 -1.15
N PHE A 64 -9.58 -8.03 -1.27
CA PHE A 64 -8.18 -7.67 -1.33
C PHE A 64 -7.44 -8.13 -0.08
N ALA A 65 -7.93 -7.80 1.12
CA ALA A 65 -7.27 -8.19 2.36
C ALA A 65 -7.14 -9.71 2.51
N ASP A 66 -8.18 -10.47 2.20
CA ASP A 66 -8.13 -11.94 2.26
C ASP A 66 -7.07 -12.53 1.33
N LYS A 67 -6.92 -11.95 0.14
CA LYS A 67 -5.95 -12.40 -0.87
C LYS A 67 -4.50 -12.04 -0.54
N TYR A 68 -4.28 -10.89 0.08
CA TYR A 68 -2.95 -10.32 0.27
C TYR A 68 -2.42 -10.45 1.70
N ARG A 69 -3.26 -10.76 2.71
CA ARG A 69 -2.83 -10.93 4.10
C ARG A 69 -1.70 -11.94 4.26
N ASN A 70 -1.74 -13.06 3.52
CA ASN A 70 -0.72 -14.11 3.59
C ASN A 70 0.57 -13.76 2.82
N LYS A 71 0.59 -12.64 2.09
CA LYS A 71 1.77 -12.15 1.34
C LYS A 71 2.51 -11.04 2.07
N LEU A 72 1.93 -10.53 3.16
CA LEU A 72 2.61 -9.58 4.01
C LEU A 72 3.76 -10.31 4.72
N PRO A 73 4.97 -9.73 4.76
CA PRO A 73 6.04 -10.31 5.56
C PRO A 73 5.55 -10.44 7.00
N ASN A 74 5.90 -11.54 7.67
CA ASN A 74 5.72 -11.64 9.12
C ASN A 74 6.51 -10.50 9.74
N ILE A 75 5.80 -9.49 10.24
CA ILE A 75 6.40 -8.46 11.07
C ILE A 75 6.60 -9.14 12.42
N GLU A 76 7.66 -9.93 12.55
CA GLU A 76 8.20 -10.22 13.87
C GLU A 76 8.67 -8.87 14.42
N ASP A 77 8.00 -8.39 15.48
CA ASP A 77 8.49 -7.27 16.27
C ASP A 77 9.91 -7.60 16.72
N LYS A 78 10.89 -7.11 15.96
CA LYS A 78 12.28 -7.08 16.40
C LYS A 78 12.39 -5.95 17.43
N ASN A 79 11.88 -6.23 18.63
CA ASN A 79 12.25 -5.50 19.84
C ASN A 79 13.71 -5.77 20.18
#